data_AF-A0A6N2ND36-F1
#
_entry.id   AF-A0A6N2ND36-F1
#
_cell.length_a   1.000
_cell.length_b   1.000
_cell.length_c   1.000
_cell.angle_alpha   90.00
_cell.angle_beta   90.00
_cell.angle_gamma   90.00
#
_symmetry.space_group_name_H-M   'P 1'
#
loop_
_entity.id
_entity.type
_entity.pdbx_description
1 polymer ?
#
loop_
_entity_poly.entity_id
_entity_poly.type
_entity_poly.pdbx_seq_one_letter_code
_entity_poly.pdbx_strand_id
1 'polypeptide(L)'
;MSPSGVQKERMEPEDMYVLATNGSILSSPSPKPYPYKPPKCSDCAPLFLKAYDMRNAGAVIHSHGIESCLVTMINPLSKEFRITHMEMIKGIQGHGYYDELVVPIIENTAYENELTDSLAKAIEAYPKTTAVLVRNHGIYIWGDTWISAKTQAECYHYLFDAAIKLHQMGLDWSTPNHGPIQNVKGVLGCNGNMKMVVKAGMSNSNNGIKLLPRCIVLDIEGTTTPITFVADVLFPYARDNVGRHLSATYDTAETQEDIKLLRAQVEDDLAQGVDGAISIPSDDAGKEEVVAALVANVETMIKADRKITALKQLQGHIWRTGYENNELEGVVYDDVPEALEKWNALGIKVYIYSSGSRLAQRLIFGNTNNGDLRKYLSGFFDTTVGNKKETRSYIEISESLGVDKPSDILFVTDVSQEALAAKGAGLDVMIAIRPGNAPLPENHGFKTITSFAEI
;
A
#
# COMPACT_ATOMS: atom_id res chain seq x y z
N MET A 1 17.08 -26.20 14.56
CA MET A 1 15.63 -26.12 14.35
C MET A 1 15.03 -25.07 15.28
N SER A 2 14.13 -24.21 14.80
CA SER A 2 13.50 -23.20 15.66
C SER A 2 12.41 -23.82 16.55
N PRO A 3 12.13 -23.24 17.72
CA PRO A 3 10.87 -23.49 18.43
C PRO A 3 9.66 -23.02 17.61
N SER A 4 8.48 -23.56 17.93
CA SER A 4 7.20 -23.11 17.40
C SER A 4 6.66 -21.92 18.19
N GLY A 5 5.92 -21.03 17.51
CA GLY A 5 5.22 -19.89 18.15
C GLY A 5 6.13 -18.78 18.69
N VAL A 6 7.40 -18.71 18.27
CA VAL A 6 8.37 -17.68 18.68
C VAL A 6 8.69 -16.72 17.53
N GLN A 7 9.10 -15.49 17.85
CA GLN A 7 9.58 -14.52 16.87
C GLN A 7 10.93 -14.96 16.30
N LYS A 8 10.93 -15.59 15.11
CA LYS A 8 12.11 -16.18 14.47
C LYS A 8 13.23 -15.15 14.20
N GLU A 9 12.87 -13.90 13.96
CA GLU A 9 13.78 -12.78 13.65
C GLU A 9 14.66 -12.35 14.84
N ARG A 10 14.29 -12.74 16.06
CA ARG A 10 14.99 -12.36 17.31
C ARG A 10 15.63 -13.56 18.00
N MET A 11 15.73 -14.70 17.31
CA MET A 11 16.33 -15.89 17.88
C MET A 11 17.84 -15.77 17.92
N GLU A 12 18.41 -16.07 19.07
CA GLU A 12 19.84 -16.28 19.23
C GLU A 12 20.17 -17.78 19.10
N PRO A 13 21.44 -18.17 18.88
CA PRO A 13 21.84 -19.58 18.74
C PRO A 13 21.38 -20.48 19.90
N GLU A 14 21.38 -19.97 21.13
CA GLU A 14 20.91 -20.66 22.34
C GLU A 14 19.39 -20.89 22.39
N ASP A 15 18.61 -20.18 21.58
CA ASP A 15 17.16 -20.37 21.46
C ASP A 15 16.79 -21.52 20.52
N MET A 16 17.78 -22.16 19.87
CA MET A 16 17.56 -23.18 18.85
C MET A 16 17.70 -24.62 19.39
N TYR A 17 16.90 -25.53 18.83
CA TYR A 17 17.14 -26.96 18.99
C TYR A 17 18.26 -27.42 18.08
N VAL A 18 19.15 -28.27 18.60
CA VAL A 18 20.12 -29.03 17.82
C VAL A 18 19.59 -30.46 17.70
N LEU A 19 19.44 -30.94 16.48
CA LEU A 19 18.93 -32.28 16.17
C LEU A 19 20.05 -33.11 15.54
N ALA A 20 20.08 -34.40 15.85
CA ALA A 20 20.85 -35.37 15.09
C ALA A 20 20.19 -35.65 13.74
N THR A 21 20.92 -36.26 12.81
CA THR A 21 20.41 -36.63 11.48
C THR A 21 19.26 -37.65 11.54
N ASN A 22 19.19 -38.47 12.59
CA ASN A 22 18.07 -39.38 12.85
C ASN A 22 16.84 -38.70 13.52
N GLY A 23 16.89 -37.38 13.72
CA GLY A 23 15.83 -36.57 14.32
C GLY A 23 15.79 -36.53 15.84
N SER A 24 16.71 -37.20 16.55
CA SER A 24 16.78 -37.08 18.01
C SER A 24 17.28 -35.69 18.43
N ILE A 25 16.78 -35.18 19.56
CA ILE A 25 17.20 -33.89 20.10
C ILE A 25 18.55 -34.07 20.82
N LEU A 26 19.58 -33.36 20.36
CA LEU A 26 20.91 -33.31 20.98
C LEU A 26 21.01 -32.18 22.00
N SER A 27 20.39 -31.05 21.70
CA SER A 27 20.33 -29.88 22.60
C SER A 27 18.99 -29.18 22.44
N SER A 28 18.45 -28.67 23.54
CA SER A 28 17.21 -27.91 23.59
C SER A 28 17.43 -26.56 24.26
N PRO A 29 16.73 -25.50 23.82
CA PRO A 29 16.80 -24.19 24.45
C PRO A 29 16.33 -24.23 25.92
N SER A 30 16.95 -23.39 26.74
CA SER A 30 16.63 -23.28 28.17
C SER A 30 15.19 -22.79 28.37
N PRO A 31 14.38 -23.42 29.24
CA PRO A 31 13.04 -22.94 29.53
C PRO A 31 13.12 -21.56 30.21
N LYS A 32 12.38 -20.59 29.67
CA LYS A 32 12.22 -19.29 30.33
C LYS A 32 11.39 -19.47 31.62
N PRO A 33 11.67 -18.70 32.68
CA PRO A 33 10.91 -18.77 33.93
C PRO A 33 9.42 -18.46 33.70
N TYR A 34 8.57 -18.87 34.63
CA TYR A 34 7.12 -18.61 34.59
C TYR A 34 6.81 -17.12 34.25
N PRO A 35 5.82 -16.82 33.37
CA PRO A 35 4.73 -17.68 32.89
C PRO A 35 4.99 -18.39 31.55
N TYR A 36 6.20 -18.36 31.02
CA TYR A 36 6.47 -18.90 29.68
C TYR A 36 6.46 -20.44 29.67
N LYS A 37 5.73 -21.03 28.72
CA LYS A 37 5.77 -22.48 28.49
C LYS A 37 7.16 -22.88 27.95
N PRO A 38 7.63 -24.11 28.23
CA PRO A 38 8.82 -24.62 27.58
C PRO A 38 8.65 -24.52 26.05
N PRO A 39 9.69 -24.08 25.33
CA PRO A 39 9.67 -24.09 23.88
C PRO A 39 9.33 -25.51 23.38
N LYS A 40 8.56 -25.60 22.30
CA LYS A 40 8.27 -26.85 21.59
C LYS A 40 8.98 -26.79 20.25
N CYS A 41 9.75 -27.81 19.90
CA CYS A 41 10.40 -27.91 18.58
C CYS A 41 9.36 -27.81 17.45
N SER A 42 9.70 -27.14 16.35
CA SER A 42 8.78 -26.95 15.23
C SER A 42 8.29 -28.28 14.65
N ASP A 43 7.01 -28.36 14.31
CA ASP A 43 6.41 -29.53 13.67
C ASP A 43 6.93 -29.74 12.22
N CYS A 44 7.60 -28.72 11.65
CA CYS A 44 8.32 -28.83 10.37
C CYS A 44 9.57 -29.73 10.43
N ALA A 45 10.05 -30.13 11.61
CA ALA A 45 11.34 -30.80 11.76
C ALA A 45 11.51 -32.09 10.94
N PRO A 46 10.53 -33.01 10.91
CA PRO A 46 10.61 -34.21 10.08
C PRO A 46 10.71 -33.90 8.58
N LEU A 47 10.02 -32.85 8.12
CA LEU A 47 10.03 -32.42 6.72
C LEU A 47 11.40 -31.90 6.30
N PHE A 48 12.04 -31.09 7.14
CA PHE A 48 13.39 -30.59 6.86
C PHE A 48 14.38 -31.74 6.79
N LEU A 49 14.32 -32.66 7.76
CA LEU A 49 15.19 -33.83 7.79
C LEU A 49 15.07 -34.70 6.53
N LYS A 50 13.87 -34.80 5.92
CA LYS A 50 13.70 -35.48 4.63
C LYS A 50 14.45 -34.80 3.49
N ALA A 51 14.43 -33.46 3.42
CA ALA A 51 15.24 -32.74 2.43
C ALA A 51 16.75 -32.90 2.70
N TYR A 52 17.19 -32.88 3.96
CA TYR A 52 18.59 -33.18 4.30
C TYR A 52 19.02 -34.58 3.84
N ASP A 53 18.21 -35.61 4.14
CA ASP A 53 18.50 -37.01 3.82
C ASP A 53 18.43 -37.31 2.32
N MET A 54 17.33 -36.92 1.65
CA MET A 54 17.05 -37.30 0.26
C MET A 54 17.65 -36.37 -0.79
N ARG A 55 18.09 -35.17 -0.39
CA ARG A 55 18.66 -34.16 -1.31
C ARG A 55 20.04 -33.68 -0.90
N ASN A 56 20.60 -34.19 0.19
CA ASN A 56 21.87 -33.71 0.74
C ASN A 56 21.86 -32.18 0.90
N ALA A 57 20.70 -31.62 1.31
CA ALA A 57 20.55 -30.18 1.46
C ALA A 57 21.50 -29.65 2.53
N GLY A 58 22.06 -28.45 2.34
CA GLY A 58 22.77 -27.73 3.41
C GLY A 58 21.84 -26.84 4.24
N ALA A 59 20.74 -26.38 3.64
CA ALA A 59 19.72 -25.58 4.31
C ALA A 59 18.33 -25.84 3.70
N VAL A 60 17.31 -25.71 4.56
CA VAL A 60 15.89 -25.79 4.18
C VAL A 60 15.17 -24.57 4.73
N ILE A 61 14.38 -23.92 3.90
CA ILE A 61 13.54 -22.77 4.24
C ILE A 61 12.08 -23.19 4.06
N HIS A 62 11.28 -22.93 5.08
CA HIS A 62 9.83 -22.98 4.97
C HIS A 62 9.28 -21.57 5.01
N SER A 63 8.41 -21.26 4.04
CA SER A 63 7.78 -19.96 3.92
C SER A 63 6.28 -20.13 3.78
N HIS A 64 5.54 -19.22 4.42
CA HIS A 64 4.08 -19.09 4.34
C HIS A 64 3.70 -17.85 3.52
N GLY A 65 4.56 -17.47 2.56
CA GLY A 65 4.32 -16.33 1.70
C GLY A 65 2.97 -16.48 0.97
N ILE A 66 2.20 -15.39 0.91
CA ILE A 66 0.82 -15.41 0.43
C ILE A 66 0.74 -15.87 -1.03
N GLU A 67 1.72 -15.50 -1.85
CA GLU A 67 1.88 -15.95 -3.22
C GLU A 67 2.11 -17.45 -3.34
N SER A 68 2.93 -18.05 -2.46
CA SER A 68 3.11 -19.51 -2.44
C SER A 68 1.82 -20.25 -2.05
N CYS A 69 0.96 -19.63 -1.24
CA CYS A 69 -0.37 -20.16 -0.90
C CYS A 69 -1.35 -20.01 -2.07
N LEU A 70 -1.53 -18.78 -2.58
CA LEU A 70 -2.51 -18.46 -3.62
C LEU A 70 -2.23 -19.14 -4.96
N VAL A 71 -0.97 -19.31 -5.35
CA VAL A 71 -0.63 -19.95 -6.63
C VAL A 71 -1.13 -21.39 -6.71
N THR A 72 -1.22 -22.08 -5.57
CA THR A 72 -1.78 -23.43 -5.48
C THR A 72 -3.31 -23.45 -5.62
N MET A 73 -3.98 -22.31 -5.45
CA MET A 73 -5.44 -22.19 -5.54
C MET A 73 -5.93 -21.85 -6.94
N ILE A 74 -5.07 -21.29 -7.81
CA ILE A 74 -5.46 -20.87 -9.17
C ILE A 74 -6.04 -22.06 -9.96
N ASN A 75 -5.43 -23.24 -9.81
CA ASN A 75 -5.99 -24.48 -10.32
C ASN A 75 -6.02 -25.55 -9.21
N PRO A 76 -7.17 -25.71 -8.52
CA PRO A 76 -7.30 -26.62 -7.37
C PRO A 76 -7.05 -28.09 -7.69
N LEU A 77 -7.15 -28.49 -8.97
CA LEU A 77 -6.93 -29.87 -9.40
C LEU A 77 -5.49 -30.12 -9.87
N SER A 78 -4.69 -29.07 -10.06
CA SER A 78 -3.31 -29.22 -10.50
C SER A 78 -2.44 -29.80 -9.38
N LYS A 79 -1.61 -30.78 -9.74
CA LYS A 79 -0.58 -31.36 -8.85
C LYS A 79 0.76 -30.67 -8.99
N GLU A 80 0.85 -29.69 -9.87
CA GLU A 80 2.10 -29.01 -10.23
C GLU A 80 1.83 -27.53 -10.49
N PHE A 81 2.80 -26.70 -10.13
CA PHE A 81 2.94 -25.35 -10.66
C PHE A 81 4.00 -25.36 -11.76
N ARG A 82 3.71 -24.67 -12.87
CA ARG A 82 4.56 -24.61 -14.07
C ARG A 82 4.71 -23.17 -14.53
N ILE A 83 5.93 -22.74 -14.83
CA ILE A 83 6.24 -21.42 -15.39
C ILE A 83 7.50 -21.50 -16.26
N THR A 84 7.60 -20.67 -17.29
CA THR A 84 8.77 -20.66 -18.21
C THR A 84 9.09 -19.23 -18.65
N HIS A 85 10.25 -19.02 -19.30
CA HIS A 85 10.62 -17.76 -19.96
C HIS A 85 10.64 -16.51 -19.05
N MET A 86 10.93 -16.72 -17.75
CA MET A 86 11.09 -15.68 -16.74
C MET A 86 12.53 -15.61 -16.26
N GLU A 87 13.09 -14.40 -16.15
CA GLU A 87 14.51 -14.18 -15.79
C GLU A 87 14.90 -14.81 -14.45
N MET A 88 13.98 -14.79 -13.49
CA MET A 88 14.20 -15.32 -12.13
C MET A 88 14.30 -16.86 -12.08
N ILE A 89 13.94 -17.58 -13.16
CA ILE A 89 14.14 -19.04 -13.24
C ILE A 89 15.62 -19.40 -13.15
N LYS A 90 16.53 -18.54 -13.66
CA LYS A 90 17.98 -18.78 -13.61
C LYS A 90 18.54 -18.83 -12.17
N GLY A 91 17.82 -18.25 -11.22
CA GLY A 91 18.19 -18.32 -9.80
C GLY A 91 17.82 -19.65 -9.13
N ILE A 92 17.11 -20.54 -9.85
CA ILE A 92 16.79 -21.89 -9.39
C ILE A 92 17.85 -22.86 -9.91
N GLN A 93 18.41 -23.67 -9.02
CA GLN A 93 19.44 -24.64 -9.36
C GLN A 93 18.98 -25.57 -10.48
N GLY A 94 19.83 -25.74 -11.50
CA GLY A 94 19.57 -26.62 -12.64
C GLY A 94 18.62 -26.08 -13.70
N HIS A 95 18.31 -24.78 -13.67
CA HIS A 95 17.43 -24.11 -14.64
C HIS A 95 18.09 -22.88 -15.28
N GLY A 96 17.81 -22.67 -16.57
CA GLY A 96 18.11 -21.47 -17.33
C GLY A 96 16.85 -20.72 -17.75
N TYR A 97 17.01 -19.60 -18.45
CA TYR A 97 15.90 -18.71 -18.85
C TYR A 97 14.80 -19.43 -19.67
N TYR A 98 15.21 -20.28 -20.63
CA TYR A 98 14.29 -20.99 -21.52
C TYR A 98 13.71 -22.28 -20.92
N ASP A 99 14.16 -22.67 -19.73
CA ASP A 99 13.66 -23.89 -19.09
C ASP A 99 12.23 -23.69 -18.56
N GLU A 100 11.48 -24.79 -18.49
CA GLU A 100 10.23 -24.85 -17.73
C GLU A 100 10.56 -25.24 -16.29
N LEU A 101 10.18 -24.38 -15.34
CA LEU A 101 10.22 -24.69 -13.93
C LEU A 101 8.94 -25.43 -13.53
N VAL A 102 9.11 -26.63 -12.95
CA VAL A 102 8.02 -27.45 -12.43
C VAL A 102 8.18 -27.63 -10.93
N VAL A 103 7.17 -27.22 -10.16
CA VAL A 103 7.14 -27.34 -8.70
C VAL A 103 5.97 -28.23 -8.30
N PRO A 104 6.20 -29.40 -7.68
CA PRO A 104 5.12 -30.27 -7.24
C PRO A 104 4.30 -29.61 -6.11
N ILE A 105 2.99 -29.89 -6.11
CA ILE A 105 2.02 -29.46 -5.10
C ILE A 105 1.51 -30.71 -4.38
N ILE A 106 1.68 -30.75 -3.06
CA ILE A 106 1.08 -31.76 -2.18
C ILE A 106 -0.13 -31.18 -1.45
N GLU A 107 -1.09 -32.04 -1.09
CA GLU A 107 -2.27 -31.63 -0.31
C GLU A 107 -1.90 -31.40 1.14
N ASN A 108 -2.49 -30.38 1.76
CA ASN A 108 -2.27 -30.10 3.17
C ASN A 108 -3.01 -31.10 4.08
N THR A 109 -2.48 -31.29 5.29
CA THR A 109 -3.06 -32.14 6.33
C THR A 109 -3.35 -31.32 7.59
N ALA A 110 -4.11 -31.87 8.53
CA ALA A 110 -4.43 -31.18 9.79
C ALA A 110 -3.19 -31.01 10.68
N TYR A 111 -2.23 -31.91 10.57
CA TYR A 111 -0.96 -31.87 11.29
C TYR A 111 0.21 -31.95 10.32
N GLU A 112 1.17 -31.03 10.43
CA GLU A 112 2.30 -30.92 9.50
C GLU A 112 3.15 -32.18 9.43
N ASN A 113 3.32 -32.89 10.54
CA ASN A 113 4.10 -34.13 10.58
C ASN A 113 3.55 -35.23 9.64
N GLU A 114 2.25 -35.20 9.31
CA GLU A 114 1.61 -36.12 8.36
C GLU A 114 2.01 -35.83 6.91
N LEU A 115 2.56 -34.65 6.59
CA LEU A 115 3.02 -34.29 5.25
C LEU A 115 4.29 -35.04 4.84
N THR A 116 5.06 -35.59 5.81
CA THR A 116 6.39 -36.17 5.60
C THR A 116 6.44 -37.18 4.45
N ASP A 117 5.47 -38.10 4.39
CA ASP A 117 5.43 -39.14 3.35
C ASP A 117 5.10 -38.57 1.97
N SER A 118 4.17 -37.61 1.91
CA SER A 118 3.80 -36.95 0.65
C SER A 118 4.93 -36.08 0.10
N LEU A 119 5.65 -35.39 0.99
CA LEU A 119 6.86 -34.64 0.67
C LEU A 119 7.95 -35.56 0.13
N ALA A 120 8.22 -36.69 0.80
CA ALA A 120 9.22 -37.66 0.36
C ALA A 120 8.89 -38.21 -1.05
N LYS A 121 7.62 -38.55 -1.32
CA LYS A 121 7.17 -38.99 -2.65
C LYS A 121 7.31 -37.90 -3.71
N ALA A 122 7.01 -36.65 -3.38
CA ALA A 122 7.22 -35.51 -4.29
C ALA A 122 8.72 -35.29 -4.57
N ILE A 123 9.56 -35.38 -3.55
CA ILE A 123 11.01 -35.33 -3.72
C ILE A 123 11.48 -36.49 -4.63
N GLU A 124 11.02 -37.72 -4.43
CA GLU A 124 11.42 -38.83 -5.31
C GLU A 124 10.96 -38.65 -6.77
N ALA A 125 9.70 -38.22 -6.98
CA ALA A 125 9.12 -38.09 -8.31
C ALA A 125 9.68 -36.91 -9.13
N TYR A 126 10.20 -35.87 -8.47
CA TYR A 126 10.69 -34.65 -9.14
C TYR A 126 12.18 -34.42 -8.83
N PRO A 127 13.11 -35.20 -9.43
CA PRO A 127 14.53 -35.17 -9.08
C PRO A 127 15.20 -33.81 -9.35
N LYS A 128 14.67 -33.03 -10.29
CA LYS A 128 15.18 -31.69 -10.65
C LYS A 128 14.64 -30.55 -9.77
N THR A 129 13.62 -30.82 -8.94
CA THR A 129 13.01 -29.76 -8.12
C THR A 129 13.86 -29.48 -6.87
N THR A 130 13.85 -28.21 -6.46
CA THR A 130 14.44 -27.75 -5.20
C THR A 130 13.39 -27.22 -4.22
N ALA A 131 12.12 -27.41 -4.55
CA ALA A 131 11.03 -27.02 -3.66
C ALA A 131 9.77 -27.89 -3.84
N VAL A 132 8.93 -27.90 -2.81
CA VAL A 132 7.60 -28.53 -2.83
C VAL A 132 6.59 -27.56 -2.23
N LEU A 133 5.52 -27.27 -2.97
CA LEU A 133 4.38 -26.48 -2.52
C LEU A 133 3.42 -27.36 -1.71
N VAL A 134 2.84 -26.78 -0.66
CA VAL A 134 1.77 -27.37 0.12
C VAL A 134 0.52 -26.54 -0.09
N ARG A 135 -0.53 -27.14 -0.64
CA ARG A 135 -1.75 -26.44 -1.02
C ARG A 135 -2.35 -25.67 0.16
N ASN A 136 -2.75 -24.41 -0.05
CA ASN A 136 -3.34 -23.56 0.98
C ASN A 136 -2.45 -23.31 2.22
N HIS A 137 -1.14 -23.54 2.12
CA HIS A 137 -0.25 -23.46 3.27
C HIS A 137 1.03 -22.67 2.95
N GLY A 138 1.88 -23.17 2.06
CA GLY A 138 3.17 -22.55 1.83
C GLY A 138 4.11 -23.44 1.01
N ILE A 139 5.41 -23.28 1.21
CA ILE A 139 6.43 -23.98 0.43
C ILE A 139 7.62 -24.42 1.29
N TYR A 140 8.21 -25.56 0.95
CA TYR A 140 9.50 -26.02 1.45
C TYR A 140 10.54 -25.93 0.35
N ILE A 141 11.64 -25.21 0.58
CA ILE A 141 12.71 -24.95 -0.40
C ILE A 141 14.04 -25.38 0.21
N TRP A 142 14.91 -26.02 -0.55
CA TRP A 142 16.22 -26.45 -0.06
C TRP A 142 17.35 -26.12 -1.03
N GLY A 143 18.56 -25.95 -0.50
CA GLY A 143 19.77 -25.73 -1.30
C GLY A 143 21.02 -26.19 -0.57
N ASP A 144 22.14 -26.25 -1.30
CA ASP A 144 23.43 -26.74 -0.79
C ASP A 144 24.00 -25.89 0.36
N THR A 145 23.59 -24.63 0.44
CA THR A 145 23.94 -23.69 1.52
C THR A 145 22.73 -22.83 1.87
N TRP A 146 22.76 -22.15 3.02
CA TRP A 146 21.71 -21.19 3.38
C TRP A 146 21.59 -20.06 2.35
N ILE A 147 22.70 -19.66 1.71
CA ILE A 147 22.73 -18.63 0.67
C ILE A 147 21.99 -19.12 -0.58
N SER A 148 22.27 -20.35 -1.02
CA SER A 148 21.59 -20.96 -2.18
C SER A 148 20.10 -21.15 -1.87
N ALA A 149 19.76 -21.71 -0.70
CA ALA A 149 18.37 -21.91 -0.29
C ALA A 149 17.59 -20.58 -0.26
N LYS A 150 18.18 -19.50 0.28
CA LYS A 150 17.57 -18.17 0.32
C LYS A 150 17.41 -17.57 -1.08
N THR A 151 18.45 -17.63 -1.91
CA THR A 151 18.41 -17.13 -3.29
C THR A 151 17.28 -17.80 -4.08
N GLN A 152 17.17 -19.12 -3.99
CA GLN A 152 16.08 -19.85 -4.64
C GLN A 152 14.72 -19.47 -4.06
N ALA A 153 14.62 -19.26 -2.74
CA ALA A 153 13.38 -18.85 -2.10
C ALA A 153 12.87 -17.51 -2.65
N GLU A 154 13.75 -16.51 -2.75
CA GLU A 154 13.41 -15.21 -3.35
C GLU A 154 12.94 -15.36 -4.80
N CYS A 155 13.61 -16.23 -5.58
CA CYS A 155 13.22 -16.52 -6.96
C CYS A 155 11.85 -17.23 -7.05
N TYR A 156 11.60 -18.24 -6.22
CA TYR A 156 10.31 -18.94 -6.18
C TYR A 156 9.18 -17.97 -5.81
N HIS A 157 9.35 -17.19 -4.75
CA HIS A 157 8.35 -16.20 -4.32
C HIS A 157 8.06 -15.17 -5.43
N TYR A 158 9.10 -14.66 -6.09
CA TYR A 158 8.92 -13.79 -7.26
C TYR A 158 8.14 -14.47 -8.38
N LEU A 159 8.48 -15.72 -8.72
CA LEU A 159 7.84 -16.45 -9.83
C LEU A 159 6.37 -16.78 -9.54
N PHE A 160 6.01 -17.09 -8.29
CA PHE A 160 4.61 -17.28 -7.90
C PHE A 160 3.82 -15.97 -7.95
N ASP A 161 4.38 -14.88 -7.44
CA ASP A 161 3.74 -13.55 -7.50
C ASP A 161 3.57 -13.10 -8.96
N ALA A 162 4.57 -13.31 -9.80
CA ALA A 162 4.49 -13.04 -11.23
C ALA A 162 3.40 -13.89 -11.91
N ALA A 163 3.32 -15.19 -11.61
CA ALA A 163 2.27 -16.05 -12.15
C ALA A 163 0.86 -15.62 -11.73
N ILE A 164 0.68 -15.25 -10.45
CA ILE A 164 -0.59 -14.73 -9.95
C ILE A 164 -0.96 -13.43 -10.67
N LYS A 165 -0.02 -12.50 -10.83
CA LYS A 165 -0.25 -11.23 -11.53
C LYS A 165 -0.55 -11.44 -13.01
N LEU A 166 0.18 -12.33 -13.69
CA LEU A 166 -0.11 -12.72 -15.07
C LEU A 166 -1.52 -13.32 -15.18
N HIS A 167 -1.90 -14.22 -14.28
CA HIS A 167 -3.24 -14.79 -14.23
C HIS A 167 -4.33 -13.72 -14.07
N GLN A 168 -4.13 -12.77 -13.14
CA GLN A 168 -5.04 -11.65 -12.88
C GLN A 168 -5.18 -10.74 -14.10
N MET A 169 -4.13 -10.59 -14.90
CA MET A 169 -4.14 -9.87 -16.18
C MET A 169 -4.74 -10.69 -17.34
N GLY A 170 -5.17 -11.93 -17.10
CA GLY A 170 -5.68 -12.83 -18.12
C GLY A 170 -4.58 -13.39 -19.03
N LEU A 171 -3.33 -13.42 -18.58
CA LEU A 171 -2.16 -13.93 -19.30
C LEU A 171 -1.72 -15.30 -18.74
N ASP A 172 -1.27 -16.18 -19.64
CA ASP A 172 -0.86 -17.54 -19.33
C ASP A 172 0.65 -17.61 -19.05
N TRP A 173 1.01 -17.65 -17.77
CA TRP A 173 2.40 -17.74 -17.30
C TRP A 173 3.11 -19.03 -17.72
N SER A 174 2.37 -20.07 -18.12
CA SER A 174 2.96 -21.35 -18.55
C SER A 174 3.44 -21.34 -20.01
N THR A 175 3.14 -20.28 -20.77
CA THR A 175 3.54 -20.17 -22.19
C THR A 175 4.73 -19.22 -22.39
N PRO A 176 5.64 -19.49 -23.34
CA PRO A 176 6.79 -18.62 -23.63
C PRO A 176 6.46 -17.14 -23.91
N ASN A 177 5.32 -16.89 -24.56
CA ASN A 177 4.93 -15.53 -24.95
C ASN A 177 4.06 -14.84 -23.89
N HIS A 178 3.72 -15.55 -22.81
CA HIS A 178 2.76 -15.11 -21.78
C HIS A 178 1.49 -14.47 -22.37
N GLY A 179 0.95 -15.12 -23.42
CA GLY A 179 -0.21 -14.62 -24.15
C GLY A 179 -1.51 -14.79 -23.37
N PRO A 180 -2.66 -14.35 -23.90
CA PRO A 180 -3.94 -14.48 -23.22
C PRO A 180 -4.29 -15.94 -22.86
N ILE A 181 -4.85 -16.16 -21.67
CA ILE A 181 -5.34 -17.47 -21.22
C ILE A 181 -6.42 -17.95 -22.18
N GLN A 182 -6.18 -19.08 -22.83
CA GLN A 182 -7.16 -19.68 -23.71
C GLN A 182 -8.20 -20.44 -22.87
N ASN A 183 -9.42 -19.90 -22.79
CA ASN A 183 -10.54 -20.65 -22.24
C ASN A 183 -10.85 -21.85 -23.15
N VAL A 184 -10.36 -23.03 -22.76
CA VAL A 184 -10.76 -24.29 -23.37
C VAL A 184 -12.26 -24.48 -23.14
N LYS A 185 -13.05 -24.34 -24.20
CA LYS A 185 -14.48 -24.67 -24.19
C LYS A 185 -14.67 -26.18 -23.98
N GLY A 186 -15.22 -26.54 -22.82
CA GLY A 186 -15.85 -27.83 -22.52
C GLY A 186 -15.96 -27.96 -20.99
N VAL A 187 -17.11 -28.15 -20.34
CA VAL A 187 -18.34 -28.87 -20.67
C VAL A 187 -19.47 -28.34 -19.76
N LEU A 188 -20.73 -28.31 -20.24
CA LEU A 188 -22.03 -27.95 -19.58
C LEU A 188 -22.23 -26.46 -19.20
N GLY A 189 -23.26 -25.72 -19.62
CA GLY A 189 -24.47 -25.94 -20.40
C GLY A 189 -25.31 -24.65 -20.35
N CYS A 190 -26.27 -24.51 -21.29
CA CYS A 190 -27.31 -23.48 -21.42
C CYS A 190 -27.01 -22.27 -22.34
N ASN A 191 -27.77 -22.28 -23.44
CA ASN A 191 -27.81 -21.39 -24.59
C ASN A 191 -27.99 -19.90 -24.29
N GLY A 192 -27.30 -19.09 -25.09
CA GLY A 192 -27.63 -17.68 -25.35
C GLY A 192 -26.85 -17.19 -26.57
N ASN A 193 -27.33 -17.57 -27.77
CA ASN A 193 -26.75 -17.21 -29.06
C ASN A 193 -26.55 -15.69 -29.21
N MET A 194 -25.33 -15.26 -29.50
CA MET A 194 -25.13 -14.17 -30.45
C MET A 194 -23.89 -14.44 -31.30
N LYS A 195 -24.12 -15.02 -32.47
CA LYS A 195 -23.15 -15.07 -33.57
C LYS A 195 -22.89 -13.65 -34.04
N MET A 196 -21.63 -13.21 -34.05
CA MET A 196 -21.18 -12.33 -35.11
C MET A 196 -19.88 -12.86 -35.71
N VAL A 197 -19.99 -13.10 -37.00
CA VAL A 197 -18.98 -13.62 -37.91
C VAL A 197 -17.92 -12.55 -38.12
N VAL A 198 -16.66 -12.96 -37.99
CA VAL A 198 -15.48 -12.22 -38.43
C VAL A 198 -15.65 -11.87 -39.91
N LYS A 199 -15.78 -10.57 -40.21
CA LYS A 199 -15.65 -10.05 -41.57
C LYS A 199 -14.55 -9.01 -41.55
N ALA A 200 -13.40 -9.36 -42.15
CA ALA A 200 -12.36 -8.42 -42.49
C ALA A 200 -12.96 -7.35 -43.41
N GLY A 201 -13.00 -6.12 -42.91
CA GLY A 201 -13.41 -4.93 -43.63
C GLY A 201 -12.63 -3.76 -43.09
N MET A 202 -11.67 -3.27 -43.87
CA MET A 202 -11.05 -1.97 -43.65
C MET A 202 -12.16 -0.90 -43.72
N SER A 203 -12.55 -0.37 -42.57
CA SER A 203 -13.12 0.97 -42.46
C SER A 203 -12.44 1.68 -41.31
N ASN A 204 -11.70 2.74 -41.64
CA ASN A 204 -11.21 3.71 -40.68
C ASN A 204 -12.39 4.28 -39.89
N SER A 205 -12.53 3.86 -38.63
CA SER A 205 -13.27 4.61 -37.63
C SER A 205 -12.39 4.73 -36.39
N ASN A 206 -11.70 5.87 -36.29
CA ASN A 206 -11.05 6.34 -35.08
C ASN A 206 -12.12 6.46 -33.97
N ASN A 207 -12.28 5.41 -33.17
CA ASN A 207 -12.76 5.53 -31.80
C ASN A 207 -11.76 4.78 -30.94
N GLY A 208 -10.71 5.51 -30.53
CA GLY A 208 -9.69 4.99 -29.64
C GLY A 208 -10.35 4.46 -28.38
N ILE A 209 -10.14 3.18 -28.08
CA ILE A 209 -10.41 2.61 -26.76
C ILE A 209 -9.49 3.38 -25.81
N LYS A 210 -10.05 4.37 -25.11
CA LYS A 210 -9.30 5.14 -24.13
C LYS A 210 -9.00 4.18 -22.98
N LEU A 211 -7.73 3.81 -22.83
CA LEU A 211 -7.27 2.96 -21.72
C LEU A 211 -7.68 3.65 -20.41
N LEU A 212 -8.26 2.87 -19.50
CA LEU A 212 -8.57 3.35 -18.15
C LEU A 212 -7.25 3.69 -17.44
N PRO A 213 -7.18 4.82 -16.71
CA PRO A 213 -5.97 5.18 -15.97
C PRO A 213 -5.66 4.11 -14.93
N ARG A 214 -4.37 3.79 -14.75
CA ARG A 214 -3.93 2.81 -13.74
C ARG A 214 -3.98 3.41 -12.34
N CYS A 215 -3.74 4.72 -12.24
CA CYS A 215 -3.78 5.48 -11.01
C CYS A 215 -4.60 6.76 -11.17
N ILE A 216 -5.33 7.14 -10.13
CA ILE A 216 -6.01 8.42 -10.03
C ILE A 216 -5.42 9.18 -8.85
N VAL A 217 -5.01 10.42 -9.08
CA VAL A 217 -4.60 11.36 -8.04
C VAL A 217 -5.66 12.44 -7.95
N LEU A 218 -6.22 12.65 -6.77
CA LEU A 218 -7.30 13.60 -6.53
C LEU A 218 -6.81 14.75 -5.65
N ASP A 219 -7.21 15.96 -6.01
CA ASP A 219 -7.25 17.08 -5.09
C ASP A 219 -8.41 16.96 -4.08
N ILE A 220 -8.39 17.76 -3.01
CA ILE A 220 -9.44 17.79 -1.98
C ILE A 220 -10.40 18.96 -2.21
N GLU A 221 -9.94 20.19 -1.95
CA GLU A 221 -10.75 21.40 -1.96
C GLU A 221 -11.28 21.65 -3.37
N GLY A 222 -12.58 21.91 -3.51
CA GLY A 222 -13.19 22.13 -4.82
C GLY A 222 -13.28 20.90 -5.73
N THR A 223 -12.78 19.73 -5.28
CA THR A 223 -12.68 18.51 -6.10
C THR A 223 -13.43 17.33 -5.48
N THR A 224 -12.97 16.81 -4.33
CA THR A 224 -13.70 15.79 -3.54
C THR A 224 -14.57 16.40 -2.46
N THR A 225 -14.21 17.60 -1.98
CA THR A 225 -14.79 18.25 -0.82
C THR A 225 -15.13 19.71 -1.17
N PRO A 226 -16.27 20.25 -0.70
CA PRO A 226 -16.60 21.66 -0.89
C PRO A 226 -15.49 22.60 -0.44
N ILE A 227 -15.17 23.60 -1.26
CA ILE A 227 -14.15 24.61 -0.92
C ILE A 227 -14.51 25.35 0.38
N THR A 228 -15.81 25.54 0.61
CA THR A 228 -16.37 26.15 1.82
C THR A 228 -16.15 25.29 3.06
N PHE A 229 -16.02 23.97 2.95
CA PHE A 229 -15.78 23.13 4.13
C PHE A 229 -14.42 23.44 4.77
N VAL A 230 -13.37 23.64 3.97
CA VAL A 230 -12.06 23.97 4.52
C VAL A 230 -12.03 25.41 5.04
N ALA A 231 -12.53 26.35 4.22
CA ALA A 231 -12.49 27.78 4.54
C ALA A 231 -13.43 28.18 5.69
N ASP A 232 -14.63 27.61 5.75
CA ASP A 232 -15.70 28.04 6.66
C ASP A 232 -15.90 27.09 7.84
N VAL A 233 -15.34 25.87 7.80
CA VAL A 233 -15.47 24.89 8.91
C VAL A 233 -14.11 24.57 9.51
N LEU A 234 -13.16 24.00 8.76
CA LEU A 234 -11.91 23.51 9.34
C LEU A 234 -11.02 24.62 9.91
N PHE A 235 -10.76 25.69 9.16
CA PHE A 235 -9.93 26.78 9.66
C PHE A 235 -10.59 27.56 10.82
N PRO A 236 -11.89 27.92 10.76
CA PRO A 236 -12.57 28.52 11.91
C PRO A 236 -12.58 27.61 13.13
N TYR A 237 -12.80 26.29 12.96
CA TYR A 237 -12.73 25.34 14.07
C TYR A 237 -11.34 25.33 14.72
N ALA A 238 -10.25 25.30 13.93
CA ALA A 238 -8.91 25.33 14.50
C ALA A 238 -8.66 26.63 15.29
N ARG A 239 -9.08 27.77 14.74
CA ARG A 239 -8.99 29.09 15.40
C ARG A 239 -9.77 29.11 16.72
N ASP A 240 -11.02 28.68 16.72
CA ASP A 240 -11.91 28.84 17.87
C ASP A 240 -11.62 27.82 18.99
N ASN A 241 -10.89 26.74 18.67
CA ASN A 241 -10.64 25.64 19.61
C ASN A 241 -9.16 25.47 20.01
N VAL A 242 -8.24 26.26 19.45
CA VAL A 242 -6.80 26.21 19.80
C VAL A 242 -6.56 26.35 21.31
N GLY A 243 -7.21 27.32 21.97
CA GLY A 243 -7.05 27.53 23.41
C GLY A 243 -7.55 26.36 24.25
N ARG A 244 -8.70 25.78 23.88
CA ARG A 244 -9.27 24.60 24.55
C ARG A 244 -8.38 23.38 24.37
N HIS A 245 -7.92 23.12 23.15
CA HIS A 245 -7.02 22.00 22.84
C HIS A 245 -5.72 22.12 23.63
N LEU A 246 -5.00 23.24 23.49
CA LEU A 246 -3.74 23.47 24.20
C LEU A 246 -3.89 23.35 25.72
N SER A 247 -4.99 23.85 26.29
CA SER A 247 -5.25 23.73 27.73
C SER A 247 -5.49 22.28 28.17
N ALA A 248 -6.22 21.50 27.37
CA ALA A 248 -6.56 20.12 27.68
C ALA A 248 -5.37 19.17 27.52
N THR A 249 -4.53 19.40 26.51
CA THR A 249 -3.43 18.50 26.13
C THR A 249 -2.05 19.02 26.50
N TYR A 250 -1.95 20.17 27.19
CA TYR A 250 -0.69 20.86 27.49
C TYR A 250 0.43 19.93 27.95
N ASP A 251 0.16 19.06 28.92
CA ASP A 251 1.18 18.22 29.56
C ASP A 251 1.54 16.97 28.74
N THR A 252 0.92 16.78 27.57
CA THR A 252 1.24 15.68 26.66
C THR A 252 2.50 15.96 25.86
N ALA A 253 3.28 14.91 25.57
CA ALA A 253 4.50 15.04 24.78
C ALA A 253 4.25 15.60 23.36
N GLU A 254 3.11 15.26 22.75
CA GLU A 254 2.74 15.74 21.40
C GLU A 254 2.51 17.27 21.41
N THR A 255 1.71 17.76 22.36
CA THR A 255 1.46 19.20 22.48
C THR A 255 2.71 19.99 22.90
N GLN A 256 3.57 19.42 23.74
CA GLN A 256 4.84 20.07 24.08
C GLN A 256 5.77 20.24 22.87
N GLU A 257 5.80 19.28 21.94
CA GLU A 257 6.56 19.44 20.70
C GLU A 257 5.93 20.48 19.76
N ASP A 258 4.59 20.55 19.67
CA ASP A 258 3.90 21.61 18.93
C ASP A 258 4.25 23.00 19.49
N ILE A 259 4.21 23.16 20.81
CA ILE A 259 4.53 24.42 21.50
C ILE A 259 5.97 24.83 21.20
N LYS A 260 6.91 23.89 21.26
CA LYS A 260 8.32 24.14 20.96
C LYS A 260 8.53 24.61 19.51
N LEU A 261 7.89 23.97 18.55
CA LEU A 261 7.97 24.37 17.13
C LEU A 261 7.33 25.74 16.89
N LEU A 262 6.19 26.02 17.52
CA LEU A 262 5.54 27.33 17.43
C LEU A 262 6.38 28.42 18.09
N ARG A 263 7.00 28.15 19.23
CA ARG A 263 7.92 29.07 19.90
C ARG A 263 9.08 29.45 18.99
N ALA A 264 9.73 28.47 18.35
CA ALA A 264 10.80 28.72 17.40
C ALA A 264 10.34 29.55 16.19
N GLN A 265 9.14 29.29 15.65
CA GLN A 265 8.60 30.09 14.55
C GLN A 265 8.30 31.54 14.97
N VAL A 266 7.72 31.73 16.16
CA VAL A 266 7.38 33.07 16.67
C VAL A 266 8.64 33.88 16.98
N GLU A 267 9.71 33.25 17.47
CA GLU A 267 11.00 33.90 17.66
C GLU A 267 11.59 34.41 16.33
N ASP A 268 11.51 33.61 15.26
CA ASP A 268 11.91 34.02 13.91
C ASP A 268 11.02 35.16 13.37
N ASP A 269 9.71 35.06 13.57
CA ASP A 269 8.75 36.09 13.16
C ASP A 269 9.02 37.45 13.85
N LEU A 270 9.34 37.43 15.15
CA LEU A 270 9.72 38.61 15.92
C LEU A 270 11.05 39.20 15.41
N ALA A 271 12.03 38.36 15.12
CA ALA A 271 13.31 38.80 14.56
C ALA A 271 13.15 39.44 13.18
N GLN A 272 12.19 38.96 12.38
CA GLN A 272 11.85 39.51 11.07
C GLN A 272 10.88 40.69 11.11
N GLY A 273 10.35 41.05 12.29
CA GLY A 273 9.40 42.14 12.46
C GLY A 273 8.03 41.87 11.82
N VAL A 274 7.59 40.61 11.80
CA VAL A 274 6.27 40.22 11.28
C VAL A 274 5.18 40.82 12.17
N ASP A 275 4.25 41.54 11.55
CA ASP A 275 3.17 42.23 12.27
C ASP A 275 2.24 41.24 12.99
N GLY A 276 1.92 41.54 14.25
CA GLY A 276 1.08 40.71 15.11
C GLY A 276 1.77 39.50 15.79
N ALA A 277 3.08 39.30 15.62
CA ALA A 277 3.84 38.32 16.40
C ALA A 277 4.01 38.78 17.85
N ILE A 278 3.77 37.88 18.82
CA ILE A 278 3.85 38.18 20.26
C ILE A 278 4.79 37.17 20.92
N SER A 279 5.72 37.64 21.75
CA SER A 279 6.65 36.75 22.48
C SER A 279 5.89 35.74 23.34
N ILE A 280 6.27 34.47 23.22
CA ILE A 280 5.73 33.38 24.04
C ILE A 280 6.58 33.30 25.32
N PRO A 281 5.96 33.44 26.51
CA PRO A 281 6.68 33.33 27.79
C PRO A 281 7.39 31.97 27.94
N SER A 282 8.39 31.95 28.82
CA SER A 282 9.04 30.72 29.25
C SER A 282 8.11 29.87 30.13
N ASP A 283 8.42 28.59 30.26
CA ASP A 283 7.52 27.61 30.90
C ASP A 283 7.29 27.87 32.40
N ASP A 284 8.15 28.69 33.02
CA ASP A 284 8.05 29.15 34.41
C ASP A 284 7.00 30.26 34.62
N ALA A 285 6.52 30.91 33.55
CA ALA A 285 5.43 31.89 33.59
C ALA A 285 4.05 31.27 33.87
N GLY A 286 3.95 29.94 33.80
CA GLY A 286 2.71 29.21 34.02
C GLY A 286 1.95 28.91 32.73
N LYS A 287 1.21 27.79 32.77
CA LYS A 287 0.49 27.22 31.62
C LYS A 287 -0.48 28.21 30.96
N GLU A 288 -1.22 28.97 31.76
CA GLU A 288 -2.25 29.88 31.28
C GLU A 288 -1.68 31.02 30.43
N GLU A 289 -0.53 31.58 30.83
CA GLU A 289 0.13 32.67 30.10
C GLU A 289 0.74 32.19 28.78
N VAL A 290 1.37 31.01 28.79
CA VAL A 290 1.93 30.38 27.58
C VAL A 290 0.82 30.08 26.57
N VAL A 291 -0.30 29.48 27.02
CA VAL A 291 -1.43 29.17 26.15
C VAL A 291 -2.06 30.45 25.57
N ALA A 292 -2.24 31.50 26.37
CA ALA A 292 -2.79 32.76 25.88
C ALA A 292 -1.92 33.41 24.78
N ALA A 293 -0.60 33.40 24.95
CA ALA A 293 0.33 33.90 23.93
C ALA A 293 0.30 33.06 22.65
N LEU A 294 0.23 31.73 22.77
CA LEU A 294 0.12 30.83 21.63
C LEU A 294 -1.18 31.04 20.85
N VAL A 295 -2.31 31.18 21.55
CA VAL A 295 -3.62 31.45 20.94
C VAL A 295 -3.55 32.72 20.09
N ALA A 296 -3.05 33.82 20.63
CA ALA A 296 -2.96 35.10 19.91
C ALA A 296 -2.08 35.02 18.65
N ASN A 297 -0.95 34.32 18.75
CA ASN A 297 -0.08 34.09 17.59
C ASN A 297 -0.76 33.22 16.54
N VAL A 298 -1.37 32.10 16.93
CA VAL A 298 -2.05 31.17 16.02
C VAL A 298 -3.23 31.85 15.32
N GLU A 299 -4.06 32.62 16.04
CA GLU A 299 -5.16 33.39 15.45
C GLU A 299 -4.66 34.37 14.38
N THR A 300 -3.56 35.07 14.67
CA THR A 300 -2.93 36.00 13.73
C THR A 300 -2.39 35.28 12.50
N MET A 301 -1.70 34.14 12.69
CA MET A 301 -1.17 33.35 11.59
C MET A 301 -2.27 32.79 10.68
N ILE A 302 -3.38 32.32 11.27
CA ILE A 302 -4.56 31.84 10.53
C ILE A 302 -5.22 32.99 9.77
N LYS A 303 -5.42 34.14 10.42
CA LYS A 303 -6.04 35.32 9.80
C LYS A 303 -5.23 35.85 8.61
N ALA A 304 -3.91 35.73 8.68
CA ALA A 304 -2.99 36.11 7.60
C ALA A 304 -2.75 35.00 6.56
N ASP A 305 -3.46 33.86 6.65
CA ASP A 305 -3.30 32.66 5.80
C ASP A 305 -1.84 32.20 5.64
N ARG A 306 -1.06 32.27 6.72
CA ARG A 306 0.36 31.95 6.69
C ARG A 306 0.58 30.44 6.58
N LYS A 307 1.33 30.01 5.56
CA LYS A 307 1.63 28.59 5.29
C LYS A 307 2.83 28.11 6.10
N ILE A 308 2.67 28.00 7.41
CA ILE A 308 3.73 27.63 8.37
C ILE A 308 3.65 26.15 8.74
N THR A 309 4.78 25.44 8.74
CA THR A 309 4.83 24.01 9.11
C THR A 309 4.35 23.75 10.54
N ALA A 310 4.84 24.53 11.51
CA ALA A 310 4.44 24.41 12.92
C ALA A 310 2.93 24.61 13.11
N LEU A 311 2.34 25.60 12.43
CA LEU A 311 0.89 25.84 12.47
C LEU A 311 0.11 24.65 11.90
N LYS A 312 0.53 24.13 10.74
CA LYS A 312 -0.14 22.98 10.10
C LYS A 312 -0.12 21.72 10.98
N GLN A 313 0.94 21.51 11.75
CA GLN A 313 1.03 20.40 12.69
C GLN A 313 0.00 20.53 13.80
N LEU A 314 -0.01 21.67 14.50
CA LEU A 314 -0.97 21.94 15.57
C LEU A 314 -2.42 21.88 15.05
N GLN A 315 -2.71 22.47 13.88
CA GLN A 315 -4.04 22.40 13.26
C GLN A 315 -4.49 20.94 13.05
N GLY A 316 -3.57 20.07 12.62
CA GLY A 316 -3.83 18.64 12.48
C GLY A 316 -4.23 17.97 13.80
N HIS A 317 -3.60 18.34 14.91
CA HIS A 317 -3.92 17.80 16.24
C HIS A 317 -5.25 18.35 16.78
N ILE A 318 -5.52 19.65 16.57
CA ILE A 318 -6.81 20.26 16.94
C ILE A 318 -7.95 19.59 16.17
N TRP A 319 -7.80 19.38 14.85
CA TRP A 319 -8.81 18.68 14.07
C TRP A 319 -8.99 17.23 14.53
N ARG A 320 -7.91 16.53 14.89
CA ARG A 320 -8.00 15.18 15.45
C ARG A 320 -8.90 15.14 16.67
N THR A 321 -8.70 16.05 17.63
CA THR A 321 -9.58 16.20 18.80
C THR A 321 -11.03 16.46 18.39
N GLY A 322 -11.26 17.35 17.40
CA GLY A 322 -12.61 17.65 16.93
C GLY A 322 -13.32 16.45 16.31
N TYR A 323 -12.62 15.65 15.50
CA TYR A 323 -13.17 14.43 14.94
C TYR A 323 -13.42 13.35 16.02
N GLU A 324 -12.48 13.15 16.94
CA GLU A 324 -12.62 12.18 18.04
C GLU A 324 -13.78 12.51 18.99
N ASN A 325 -14.04 13.80 19.19
CA ASN A 325 -15.16 14.28 20.00
C ASN A 325 -16.49 14.36 19.22
N ASN A 326 -16.52 14.01 17.93
CA ASN A 326 -17.66 14.18 17.03
C ASN A 326 -18.14 15.64 16.91
N GLU A 327 -17.24 16.61 17.09
CA GLU A 327 -17.49 18.02 16.84
C GLU A 327 -17.25 18.41 15.37
N LEU A 328 -16.48 17.58 14.65
CA LEU A 328 -16.22 17.68 13.22
C LEU A 328 -16.69 16.40 12.51
N GLU A 329 -17.20 16.58 11.30
CA GLU A 329 -17.56 15.49 10.38
C GLU A 329 -16.99 15.82 9.00
N GLY A 330 -16.37 14.84 8.35
CA GLY A 330 -15.72 14.99 7.06
C GLY A 330 -16.77 15.08 5.96
N VAL A 331 -16.69 16.13 5.14
CA VAL A 331 -17.64 16.32 4.03
C VAL A 331 -16.97 16.03 2.70
N VAL A 332 -17.61 15.19 1.89
CA VAL A 332 -17.28 14.95 0.48
C VAL A 332 -18.53 15.08 -0.37
N TYR A 333 -18.38 15.35 -1.66
CA TYR A 333 -19.53 15.35 -2.59
C TYR A 333 -20.14 13.95 -2.71
N ASP A 334 -21.46 13.87 -2.93
CA ASP A 334 -22.23 12.61 -2.92
C ASP A 334 -21.73 11.56 -3.92
N ASP A 335 -21.13 11.98 -5.03
CA ASP A 335 -20.60 11.09 -6.06
C ASP A 335 -19.20 10.54 -5.74
N VAL A 336 -18.51 11.09 -4.74
CA VAL A 336 -17.13 10.69 -4.40
C VAL A 336 -17.08 9.28 -3.81
N PRO A 337 -17.89 8.89 -2.80
CA PRO A 337 -17.84 7.55 -2.25
C PRO A 337 -18.10 6.45 -3.30
N GLU A 338 -19.12 6.64 -4.15
CA GLU A 338 -19.49 5.68 -5.19
C GLU A 338 -18.36 5.54 -6.24
N ALA A 339 -17.75 6.65 -6.65
CA ALA A 339 -16.62 6.62 -7.57
C ALA A 339 -15.39 5.92 -6.99
N LEU A 340 -15.03 6.24 -5.73
CA LEU A 340 -13.91 5.60 -5.03
C LEU A 340 -14.11 4.09 -4.91
N GLU A 341 -15.32 3.65 -4.55
CA GLU A 341 -15.66 2.23 -4.45
C GLU A 341 -15.56 1.54 -5.82
N LYS A 342 -16.12 2.14 -6.87
CA LYS A 342 -16.05 1.63 -8.24
C LYS A 342 -14.61 1.51 -8.73
N TRP A 343 -13.79 2.55 -8.56
CA TRP A 343 -12.39 2.53 -8.98
C TRP A 343 -11.59 1.47 -8.22
N ASN A 344 -11.81 1.34 -6.91
CA ASN A 344 -11.19 0.29 -6.12
C ASN A 344 -11.61 -1.12 -6.59
N ALA A 345 -12.89 -1.33 -6.90
CA ALA A 345 -13.38 -2.60 -7.45
C ALA A 345 -12.79 -2.93 -8.83
N LEU A 346 -12.46 -1.91 -9.62
CA LEU A 346 -11.74 -2.03 -10.90
C LEU A 346 -10.21 -2.18 -10.73
N GLY A 347 -9.70 -2.19 -9.51
CA GLY A 347 -8.27 -2.29 -9.22
C GLY A 347 -7.46 -1.02 -9.47
N ILE A 348 -8.13 0.11 -9.73
CA ILE A 348 -7.50 1.42 -9.93
C ILE A 348 -7.04 1.95 -8.57
N LYS A 349 -5.77 2.37 -8.50
CA LYS A 349 -5.21 2.91 -7.26
C LYS A 349 -5.51 4.40 -7.16
N VAL A 350 -6.13 4.82 -6.06
CA VAL A 350 -6.51 6.22 -5.84
C VAL A 350 -5.61 6.83 -4.76
N TYR A 351 -5.07 8.01 -5.03
CA TYR A 351 -4.23 8.78 -4.13
C TYR A 351 -4.79 10.18 -3.97
N ILE A 352 -4.46 10.82 -2.85
CA ILE A 352 -4.81 12.22 -2.61
C ILE A 352 -3.54 13.08 -2.71
N TYR A 353 -3.64 14.25 -3.32
CA TYR A 353 -2.61 15.28 -3.27
C TYR A 353 -3.21 16.64 -2.92
N SER A 354 -2.92 17.13 -1.72
CA SER A 354 -3.48 18.39 -1.20
C SER A 354 -2.43 19.23 -0.47
N SER A 355 -2.73 20.52 -0.29
CA SER A 355 -1.86 21.44 0.46
C SER A 355 -1.92 21.21 1.99
N GLY A 356 -2.99 20.57 2.46
CA GLY A 356 -3.14 20.12 3.84
C GLY A 356 -2.21 18.95 4.18
N SER A 357 -1.80 18.83 5.43
CA SER A 357 -0.90 17.76 5.88
C SER A 357 -1.53 16.38 5.68
N ARG A 358 -0.72 15.34 5.46
CA ARG A 358 -1.23 13.95 5.35
C ARG A 358 -2.11 13.53 6.54
N LEU A 359 -1.84 14.04 7.74
CA LEU A 359 -2.70 13.83 8.92
C LEU A 359 -4.10 14.41 8.69
N ALA A 360 -4.21 15.66 8.26
CA ALA A 360 -5.48 16.32 7.99
C ALA A 360 -6.27 15.58 6.89
N GLN A 361 -5.59 15.16 5.82
CA GLN A 361 -6.22 14.38 4.75
C GLN A 361 -6.80 13.07 5.29
N ARG A 362 -6.04 12.32 6.11
CA ARG A 362 -6.52 11.08 6.75
C ARG A 362 -7.70 11.32 7.69
N LEU A 363 -7.75 12.47 8.35
CA LEU A 363 -8.86 12.81 9.25
C LEU A 363 -10.14 13.10 8.46
N ILE A 364 -10.07 13.87 7.37
CA ILE A 364 -11.22 14.17 6.50
C ILE A 364 -11.83 12.86 5.96
N PHE A 365 -11.04 12.04 5.27
CA PHE A 365 -11.54 10.81 4.65
C PHE A 365 -11.84 9.69 5.64
N GLY A 366 -11.29 9.74 6.86
CA GLY A 366 -11.51 8.74 7.90
C GLY A 366 -12.81 8.92 8.67
N ASN A 367 -13.36 10.13 8.70
CA ASN A 367 -14.50 10.50 9.55
C ASN A 367 -15.62 11.14 8.72
N THR A 368 -15.93 10.60 7.54
CA THR A 368 -16.97 11.17 6.69
C THR A 368 -18.37 10.73 7.11
N ASN A 369 -19.38 11.48 6.67
CA ASN A 369 -20.80 11.09 6.76
C ASN A 369 -21.15 9.79 6.00
N ASN A 370 -20.24 9.31 5.16
CA ASN A 370 -20.36 8.05 4.42
C ASN A 370 -19.48 6.93 5.03
N GLY A 371 -18.98 7.13 6.26
CA GLY A 371 -18.07 6.23 6.96
C GLY A 371 -16.59 6.48 6.61
N ASP A 372 -15.74 5.51 6.93
CA ASP A 372 -14.30 5.60 6.63
C ASP A 372 -14.02 5.26 5.16
N LEU A 373 -13.67 6.28 4.37
CA LEU A 373 -13.36 6.15 2.95
C LEU A 373 -11.88 5.80 2.69
N ARG A 374 -11.02 5.80 3.70
CA ARG A 374 -9.58 5.51 3.54
C ARG A 374 -9.32 4.10 3.02
N LYS A 375 -10.25 3.19 3.23
CA LYS A 375 -10.22 1.82 2.68
C LYS A 375 -10.13 1.78 1.14
N TYR A 376 -10.55 2.85 0.45
CA TYR A 376 -10.46 2.97 -1.01
C TYR A 376 -9.22 3.77 -1.47
N LEU A 377 -8.47 4.37 -0.54
CA LEU A 377 -7.31 5.21 -0.83
C LEU A 377 -6.00 4.43 -0.61
N SER A 378 -5.09 4.57 -1.57
CA SER A 378 -3.78 3.89 -1.59
C SER A 378 -2.65 4.73 -1.00
N GLY A 379 -2.85 6.04 -0.82
CA GLY A 379 -1.85 6.92 -0.21
C GLY A 379 -2.21 8.41 -0.27
N PHE A 380 -1.38 9.21 0.38
CA PHE A 380 -1.56 10.66 0.54
C PHE A 380 -0.23 11.38 0.25
N PHE A 381 -0.29 12.39 -0.60
CA PHE A 381 0.78 13.34 -0.86
C PHE A 381 0.39 14.71 -0.31
N ASP A 382 1.36 15.44 0.22
CA ASP A 382 1.20 16.81 0.65
C ASP A 382 2.37 17.66 0.14
N THR A 383 2.48 18.91 0.58
CA THR A 383 3.53 19.83 0.13
C THR A 383 4.97 19.37 0.44
N THR A 384 5.17 18.27 1.17
CA THR A 384 6.50 17.64 1.31
C THR A 384 7.05 17.11 -0.01
N VAL A 385 6.19 16.74 -0.95
CA VAL A 385 6.57 16.37 -2.34
C VAL A 385 6.82 17.60 -3.22
N GLY A 386 6.56 18.81 -2.69
CA GLY A 386 6.68 20.10 -3.35
C GLY A 386 5.33 20.79 -3.61
N ASN A 387 5.40 21.96 -4.24
CA ASN A 387 4.24 22.83 -4.48
C ASN A 387 3.34 22.30 -5.61
N LYS A 388 2.02 22.30 -5.40
CA LYS A 388 1.03 21.82 -6.37
C LYS A 388 1.03 22.58 -7.71
N LYS A 389 1.61 23.78 -7.77
CA LYS A 389 1.73 24.57 -9.01
C LYS A 389 3.04 24.33 -9.75
N GLU A 390 3.89 23.42 -9.26
CA GLU A 390 5.19 23.12 -9.85
C GLU A 390 5.18 21.75 -10.53
N THR A 391 5.59 21.72 -11.81
CA THR A 391 5.71 20.49 -12.61
C THR A 391 6.55 19.42 -11.91
N ARG A 392 7.60 19.82 -11.19
CA ARG A 392 8.51 18.91 -10.48
C ARG A 392 7.78 18.03 -9.46
N SER A 393 6.77 18.55 -8.77
CA SER A 393 6.02 17.78 -7.77
C SER A 393 5.28 16.60 -8.39
N TYR A 394 4.77 16.75 -9.61
CA TYR A 394 4.09 15.67 -10.32
C TYR A 394 5.04 14.65 -10.93
N ILE A 395 6.28 15.06 -11.25
CA ILE A 395 7.36 14.13 -11.62
C ILE A 395 7.69 13.24 -10.41
N GLU A 396 7.91 13.85 -9.25
CA GLU A 396 8.20 13.13 -8.01
C GLU A 396 7.03 12.20 -7.61
N ILE A 397 5.78 12.64 -7.76
CA ILE A 397 4.60 11.78 -7.56
C ILE A 397 4.63 10.60 -8.54
N SER A 398 4.89 10.84 -9.84
CA SER A 398 4.97 9.76 -10.84
C SER A 398 6.04 8.73 -10.50
N GLU A 399 7.22 9.18 -10.07
CA GLU A 399 8.32 8.32 -9.64
C GLU A 399 7.99 7.55 -8.36
N SER A 400 7.40 8.24 -7.37
CA SER A 400 6.95 7.62 -6.10
C SER A 400 5.88 6.55 -6.32
N LEU A 401 5.00 6.75 -7.30
CA LEU A 401 3.95 5.79 -7.66
C LEU A 401 4.48 4.62 -8.51
N GLY A 402 5.68 4.74 -9.09
CA GLY A 402 6.32 3.67 -9.86
C GLY A 402 5.56 3.32 -11.15
N VAL A 403 4.87 4.28 -11.77
CA VAL A 403 4.17 4.06 -13.04
C VAL A 403 5.17 4.05 -14.20
N ASP A 404 4.90 3.24 -15.23
CA ASP A 404 5.77 3.14 -16.41
C ASP A 404 5.74 4.42 -17.27
N LYS A 405 4.58 5.09 -17.30
CA LYS A 405 4.37 6.35 -18.01
C LYS A 405 3.58 7.33 -17.14
N PRO A 406 3.96 8.62 -17.08
CA PRO A 406 3.19 9.62 -16.35
C PRO A 406 1.72 9.71 -16.81
N SER A 407 1.44 9.42 -18.09
CA SER A 407 0.09 9.38 -18.66
C SER A 407 -0.81 8.29 -18.09
N ASP A 408 -0.26 7.32 -17.35
CA ASP A 408 -1.05 6.29 -16.66
C ASP A 408 -1.70 6.83 -15.38
N ILE A 409 -1.33 8.04 -14.97
CA ILE A 409 -1.90 8.77 -13.84
C ILE A 409 -2.88 9.81 -14.40
N LEU A 410 -4.13 9.71 -13.95
CA LEU A 410 -5.12 10.78 -14.10
C LEU A 410 -5.10 11.67 -12.85
N PHE A 411 -4.76 12.94 -13.01
CA PHE A 411 -4.91 13.97 -11.97
C PHE A 411 -6.22 14.72 -12.14
N VAL A 412 -6.97 14.89 -11.05
CA VAL A 412 -8.22 15.67 -11.01
C VAL A 412 -8.09 16.79 -9.98
N THR A 413 -8.32 18.03 -10.40
CA THR A 413 -8.26 19.25 -9.57
C THR A 413 -9.26 20.27 -10.10
N ASP A 414 -9.68 21.23 -9.29
CA ASP A 414 -10.43 22.42 -9.75
C ASP A 414 -9.51 23.57 -10.20
N VAL A 415 -8.22 23.52 -9.84
CA VAL A 415 -7.28 24.62 -10.04
C VAL A 415 -6.53 24.51 -11.37
N SER A 416 -6.75 25.49 -12.26
CA SER A 416 -6.13 25.51 -13.59
C SER A 416 -4.59 25.49 -13.58
N GLN A 417 -3.94 26.15 -12.63
CA GLN A 417 -2.48 26.17 -12.54
C GLN A 417 -1.90 24.81 -12.13
N GLU A 418 -2.60 24.07 -11.27
CA GLU A 418 -2.21 22.70 -10.89
C GLU A 418 -2.39 21.74 -12.08
N ALA A 419 -3.49 21.90 -12.83
CA ALA A 419 -3.73 21.15 -14.05
C ALA A 419 -2.61 21.37 -15.10
N LEU A 420 -2.14 22.62 -15.27
CA LEU A 420 -1.02 22.95 -16.15
C LEU A 420 0.29 22.30 -15.69
N ALA A 421 0.59 22.34 -14.38
CA ALA A 421 1.79 21.74 -13.81
C ALA A 421 1.79 20.21 -13.98
N ALA A 422 0.68 19.54 -13.67
CA ALA A 422 0.52 18.10 -13.87
C ALA A 422 0.64 17.71 -15.35
N LYS A 423 0.03 18.50 -16.25
CA LYS A 423 0.16 18.26 -17.69
C LYS A 423 1.59 18.42 -18.18
N GLY A 424 2.32 19.40 -17.64
CA GLY A 424 3.74 19.60 -17.91
C GLY A 424 4.63 18.42 -17.50
N ALA A 425 4.21 17.64 -16.49
CA ALA A 425 4.88 16.40 -16.08
C ALA A 425 4.44 15.17 -16.91
N GLY A 426 3.51 15.34 -17.85
CA GLY A 426 3.03 14.28 -18.74
C GLY A 426 1.82 13.49 -18.22
N LEU A 427 1.20 13.91 -17.12
CA LEU A 427 0.00 13.27 -16.59
C LEU A 427 -1.21 13.53 -17.50
N ASP A 428 -2.18 12.62 -17.42
CA ASP A 428 -3.53 12.90 -17.89
C ASP A 428 -4.25 13.75 -16.83
N VAL A 429 -5.05 14.73 -17.28
CA VAL A 429 -5.61 15.74 -16.39
C VAL A 429 -7.07 16.01 -16.75
N MET A 430 -7.92 16.09 -15.72
CA MET A 430 -9.29 16.60 -15.82
C MET A 430 -9.51 17.70 -14.79
N ILE A 431 -10.33 18.69 -15.14
CA ILE A 431 -10.72 19.76 -14.22
C ILE A 431 -12.10 19.48 -13.63
N ALA A 432 -12.20 19.44 -12.30
CA ALA A 432 -13.47 19.30 -11.59
C ALA A 432 -14.17 20.67 -11.50
N ILE A 433 -15.42 20.71 -11.96
CA ILE A 433 -16.31 21.87 -11.82
C ILE A 433 -17.33 21.53 -10.73
N ARG A 434 -17.16 22.13 -9.56
CA ARG A 434 -18.06 21.96 -8.42
C ARG A 434 -18.68 23.29 -7.99
N PRO A 435 -19.82 23.26 -7.28
CA PRO A 435 -20.42 24.48 -6.74
C PRO A 435 -19.45 25.25 -5.84
N GLY A 436 -19.27 26.55 -6.12
CA GLY A 436 -18.37 27.43 -5.36
C GLY A 436 -16.94 27.54 -5.91
N ASN A 437 -16.57 26.73 -6.91
CA ASN A 437 -15.26 26.86 -7.56
C ASN A 437 -15.14 28.18 -8.33
N ALA A 438 -13.91 28.69 -8.43
CA ALA A 438 -13.61 29.87 -9.24
C ALA A 438 -13.90 29.60 -10.74
N PRO A 439 -14.33 30.62 -11.50
CA PRO A 439 -14.55 30.46 -12.93
C PRO A 439 -13.24 30.12 -13.65
N LEU A 440 -13.32 29.19 -14.59
CA LEU A 440 -12.17 28.80 -15.41
C LEU A 440 -11.93 29.83 -16.52
N PRO A 441 -10.66 30.08 -16.91
CA PRO A 441 -10.33 30.89 -18.08
C PRO A 441 -10.96 30.31 -19.36
N GLU A 442 -11.38 31.17 -20.28
CA GLU A 442 -11.83 30.74 -21.60
C GLU A 442 -10.71 29.97 -22.34
N ASN A 443 -11.06 28.89 -23.04
CA ASN A 443 -10.13 28.06 -23.81
C ASN A 443 -8.98 27.42 -22.99
N HIS A 444 -9.21 27.08 -21.73
CA HIS A 444 -8.22 26.43 -20.87
C HIS A 444 -7.70 25.05 -21.39
N GLY A 445 -8.38 24.42 -22.35
CA GLY A 445 -7.85 23.26 -23.09
C GLY A 445 -7.87 21.92 -22.35
N PHE A 446 -8.50 21.84 -21.17
CA PHE A 446 -8.64 20.61 -20.38
C PHE A 446 -10.04 20.01 -20.51
N LYS A 447 -10.16 18.68 -20.37
CA LYS A 447 -11.48 18.06 -20.19
C LYS A 447 -12.01 18.45 -18.81
N THR A 448 -13.26 18.90 -18.75
CA THR A 448 -13.94 19.20 -17.50
C THR A 448 -14.90 18.08 -17.13
N ILE A 449 -15.14 17.91 -15.84
CA ILE A 449 -16.15 17.01 -15.28
C ILE A 449 -16.91 17.73 -14.18
N THR A 450 -18.19 17.44 -14.04
CA THR A 450 -19.05 17.93 -12.95
C THR A 450 -19.32 16.86 -11.90
N SER A 451 -19.10 15.59 -12.26
CA SER A 451 -19.15 14.44 -11.38
C SER A 451 -18.06 13.42 -11.73
N PHE A 452 -17.57 12.69 -10.72
CA PHE A 452 -16.66 11.58 -10.88
C PHE A 452 -17.28 10.37 -11.59
N ALA A 453 -18.61 10.32 -11.74
CA ALA A 453 -19.28 9.33 -12.59
C ALA A 453 -18.90 9.44 -14.08
N GLU A 454 -18.32 10.58 -14.50
CA GLU A 454 -17.86 10.86 -15.87
C GLU A 454 -16.44 10.32 -16.17
N ILE A 455 -15.80 9.69 -15.18
CA ILE A 455 -14.52 8.98 -15.26
C ILE A 455 -14.81 7.47 -15.23
#